data_AF-A0A5J4Q1J8-F1
#
_entry.id   AF-A0A5J4Q1J8-F1
#
_cell.length_a   1.000
_cell.length_b   1.000
_cell.length_c   1.000
_cell.angle_alpha   90.00
_cell.angle_beta   90.00
_cell.angle_gamma   90.00
#
_symmetry.space_group_name_H-M   'P 1'
#
loop_
_entity.id
_entity.type
_entity.pdbx_description
1 polymer ?
#
loop_
_entity_poly.entity_id
_entity_poly.type
_entity_poly.pdbx_seq_one_letter_code
_entity_poly.pdbx_strand_id
1 'polypeptide(L)'
;MRAMQSSGNYPLQGFVEVGETTVGGQEEGTRGRKNIDKKLMVLAIEHSGKGIGRMYGKVILRASAKELGGFMKACIDKESKVKTDNRVSYKPLKEHFANFVQVPSGKKGENFHKMHRVIMGFKGWLRGMHHSVKHLQAYID
;
A
#
# COMPACT_ATOMS: atom_id res chain seq x y z
N MET A 1 -21.26 4.74 -1.76
CA MET A 1 -20.92 3.33 -2.00
C MET A 1 -19.68 3.01 -1.17
N ARG A 2 -19.67 1.87 -0.47
CA ARG A 2 -18.47 1.30 0.16
C ARG A 2 -18.24 -0.09 -0.44
N ALA A 3 -16.99 -0.45 -0.70
CA ALA A 3 -16.67 -1.72 -1.35
C ALA A 3 -15.90 -2.67 -0.42
N MET A 4 -14.60 -2.45 -0.20
CA MET A 4 -13.74 -3.37 0.54
C MET A 4 -13.72 -3.10 2.05
N GLN A 5 -14.90 -2.93 2.66
CA GLN A 5 -15.02 -2.48 4.04
C GLN A 5 -14.42 -3.41 5.09
N SER A 6 -13.44 -2.91 5.82
CA SER A 6 -12.84 -3.56 6.98
C SER A 6 -13.40 -3.01 8.29
N SER A 7 -13.49 -3.87 9.31
CA SER A 7 -13.76 -3.45 10.68
C SER A 7 -12.57 -2.69 11.30
N GLY A 8 -11.37 -2.84 10.75
CA GLY A 8 -10.12 -2.27 11.31
C GLY A 8 -9.64 -2.93 12.61
N ASN A 9 -10.37 -3.92 13.13
CA ASN A 9 -10.10 -4.52 14.45
C ASN A 9 -9.06 -5.63 14.43
N TYR A 10 -8.62 -6.07 13.25
CA TYR A 10 -7.76 -7.24 13.09
C TYR A 10 -6.44 -6.86 12.41
N PRO A 11 -5.40 -6.52 13.17
CA PRO A 11 -4.09 -6.22 12.61
C PRO A 11 -3.59 -7.34 11.67
N LEU A 12 -2.83 -6.95 10.65
CA LEU A 12 -2.09 -7.88 9.80
C LEU A 12 -0.93 -8.47 10.61
N GLN A 13 -0.71 -9.78 10.47
CA GLN A 13 0.21 -10.57 11.28
C GLN A 13 1.18 -11.38 10.43
N GLY A 14 2.21 -11.95 11.06
CA GLY A 14 3.16 -12.84 10.41
C GLY A 14 4.09 -12.09 9.46
N PHE A 15 3.94 -12.28 8.15
CA PHE A 15 4.76 -11.60 7.14
C PHE A 15 3.93 -10.59 6.34
N VAL A 16 4.29 -9.32 6.46
CA VAL A 16 3.57 -8.18 5.89
C VAL A 16 4.48 -7.40 4.95
N GLU A 17 4.04 -7.18 3.72
CA GLU A 17 4.68 -6.24 2.78
C GLU A 17 3.89 -4.93 2.75
N VAL A 18 4.58 -3.79 2.75
CA VAL A 18 3.98 -2.45 2.65
C VAL A 18 4.57 -1.69 1.47
N GLY A 19 3.71 -1.01 0.72
CA GLY A 19 4.12 -0.21 -0.44
C GLY A 19 3.07 0.80 -0.84
N GLU A 20 3.48 1.72 -1.70
CA GLU A 20 2.63 2.83 -2.16
C GLU A 20 2.37 2.76 -3.65
N THR A 21 1.21 3.27 -4.05
CA THR A 21 0.87 3.42 -5.46
C THR A 21 0.01 4.64 -5.71
N THR A 22 -0.02 5.09 -6.96
CA THR A 22 -0.92 6.15 -7.41
C THR A 22 -2.04 5.61 -8.27
N VAL A 23 -3.24 6.12 -8.07
CA VAL A 23 -4.45 5.74 -8.81
C VAL A 23 -5.04 6.99 -9.45
N GLY A 24 -5.31 6.92 -10.75
CA GLY A 24 -5.80 8.03 -11.55
C GLY A 24 -5.60 7.76 -13.03
N GLY A 25 -6.22 8.59 -13.88
CA GLY A 25 -6.05 8.53 -15.33
C GLY A 25 -4.68 9.01 -15.78
N GLN A 26 -4.43 8.94 -17.09
CA GLN A 26 -3.28 9.59 -17.70
C GLN A 26 -3.44 11.12 -17.60
N GLU A 27 -2.35 11.83 -17.33
CA GLU A 27 -2.33 13.28 -17.17
C GLU A 27 -1.33 13.89 -18.14
N GLU A 28 -1.79 14.86 -18.94
CA GLU A 28 -0.92 15.59 -19.88
C GLU A 28 0.14 16.43 -19.14
N GLY A 29 1.32 16.58 -19.73
CA GLY A 29 2.41 17.38 -19.12
C GLY A 29 3.07 16.76 -17.88
N THR A 30 2.78 15.49 -17.58
CA THR A 30 3.41 14.74 -16.48
C THR A 30 4.28 13.59 -17.00
N ARG A 31 5.43 13.38 -16.36
CA ARG A 31 6.33 12.24 -16.65
C ARG A 31 6.83 11.64 -15.34
N GLY A 32 6.97 10.32 -15.32
CA GLY A 32 7.51 9.59 -14.16
C GLY A 32 6.60 9.70 -12.93
N ARG A 33 7.15 10.15 -11.80
CA ARG A 33 6.43 10.26 -10.51
C ARG A 33 5.64 11.55 -10.33
N LYS A 34 5.73 12.50 -11.28
CA LYS A 34 4.92 13.72 -11.26
C LYS A 34 3.45 13.34 -11.47
N ASN A 35 2.58 13.81 -10.58
CA ASN A 35 1.14 13.66 -10.70
C ASN A 35 0.48 14.99 -10.34
N ILE A 36 -0.60 15.32 -11.02
CA ILE A 36 -1.43 16.50 -10.76
C ILE A 36 -2.63 16.09 -9.91
N ASP A 37 -3.41 15.12 -10.38
CA ASP A 37 -4.69 14.71 -9.80
C ASP A 37 -4.70 13.27 -9.26
N LYS A 38 -3.74 12.42 -9.67
CA LYS A 38 -3.67 11.02 -9.19
C LYS A 38 -3.59 10.97 -7.67
N LYS A 39 -4.42 10.12 -7.09
CA LYS A 39 -4.46 9.89 -5.65
C LYS A 39 -3.34 8.94 -5.25
N LEU A 40 -2.58 9.32 -4.24
CA LEU A 40 -1.57 8.46 -3.63
C LEU A 40 -2.24 7.60 -2.55
N MET A 41 -1.88 6.32 -2.50
CA MET A 41 -2.33 5.42 -1.46
C MET A 41 -1.18 4.51 -1.00
N VAL A 42 -1.24 4.10 0.26
CA VAL A 42 -0.40 3.06 0.85
C VAL A 42 -1.23 1.78 1.00
N LEU A 43 -0.61 0.62 0.79
CA LEU A 43 -1.19 -0.69 1.00
C LEU A 43 -0.26 -1.54 1.87
N ALA A 44 -0.86 -2.35 2.72
CA ALA A 44 -0.19 -3.43 3.45
C ALA A 44 -0.87 -4.75 3.09
N ILE A 45 -0.08 -5.79 2.78
CA ILE A 45 -0.58 -7.13 2.45
C ILE A 45 0.01 -8.16 3.39
N GLU A 46 -0.83 -9.05 3.89
CA GLU A 46 -0.46 -10.19 4.71
C GLU A 46 -0.24 -11.42 3.83
N HIS A 47 0.90 -12.07 3.98
CA HIS A 47 1.17 -13.33 3.31
C HIS A 47 0.48 -14.49 4.04
N SER A 48 -0.23 -15.34 3.28
CA SER A 48 -0.82 -16.57 3.80
C SER A 48 -0.43 -17.74 2.89
N GLY A 49 0.46 -18.60 3.38
CA GLY A 49 1.06 -19.70 2.62
C GLY A 49 1.64 -19.23 1.27
N LYS A 50 1.17 -19.83 0.18
CA LYS A 50 1.59 -19.47 -1.19
C LYS A 50 0.95 -18.17 -1.70
N GLY A 51 -0.11 -17.67 -1.06
CA GLY A 51 -0.92 -16.53 -1.49
C GLY A 51 -0.75 -15.26 -0.66
N ILE A 52 -1.77 -14.39 -0.74
CA ILE A 52 -2.01 -13.23 0.11
C ILE A 52 -3.32 -13.48 0.83
N GLY A 53 -3.35 -13.26 2.14
CA GLY A 53 -4.55 -13.45 2.98
C GLY A 53 -5.41 -12.20 3.01
N ARG A 54 -4.87 -11.12 3.59
CA ARG A 54 -5.58 -9.86 3.81
C ARG A 54 -4.79 -8.67 3.28
N MET A 55 -5.50 -7.58 3.00
CA MET A 55 -4.94 -6.32 2.57
C MET A 55 -5.65 -5.17 3.27
N TYR A 56 -4.89 -4.16 3.70
CA TYR A 56 -5.43 -2.86 4.07
C TYR A 56 -4.84 -1.77 3.18
N GLY A 57 -5.63 -0.72 2.94
CA GLY A 57 -5.24 0.41 2.12
C GLY A 57 -5.70 1.74 2.71
N LYS A 58 -4.94 2.80 2.43
CA LYS A 58 -5.32 4.17 2.82
C LYS A 58 -4.84 5.17 1.79
N VAL A 59 -5.73 6.04 1.35
CA VAL A 59 -5.39 7.25 0.57
C VAL A 59 -4.66 8.21 1.49
N ILE A 60 -3.49 8.65 1.06
CA ILE A 60 -2.61 9.54 1.82
C ILE A 60 -2.31 10.78 0.99
N LEU A 61 -2.15 11.92 1.65
CA LEU A 61 -1.83 13.18 0.97
C LEU A 61 -0.39 13.19 0.45
N ARG A 62 0.52 12.54 1.17
CA ARG A 62 1.95 12.45 0.86
C ARG A 62 2.54 11.22 1.51
N ALA A 63 3.52 10.59 0.88
CA ALA A 63 4.27 9.48 1.47
C ALA A 63 5.35 10.00 2.44
N SER A 64 4.90 10.62 3.53
CA SER A 64 5.73 11.07 4.64
C SER A 64 5.80 10.02 5.73
N ALA A 65 6.80 10.12 6.61
CA ALA A 65 6.92 9.23 7.78
C ALA A 65 5.67 9.27 8.68
N LYS A 66 5.02 10.44 8.81
CA LYS A 66 3.79 10.60 9.59
C LYS A 66 2.63 9.81 9.00
N GLU A 67 2.38 9.95 7.70
CA GLU A 67 1.25 9.30 7.02
C GLU A 67 1.45 7.77 6.96
N LEU A 68 2.64 7.33 6.52
CA LEU A 68 2.97 5.91 6.41
C LEU A 68 3.02 5.25 7.79
N GLY A 69 3.67 5.91 8.76
CA GLY A 69 3.74 5.41 10.12
C GLY A 69 2.39 5.32 10.81
N GLY A 70 1.54 6.34 10.64
CA GLY A 70 0.18 6.31 11.18
C GLY A 70 -0.66 5.18 10.60
N PHE A 71 -0.56 4.95 9.28
CA PHE A 71 -1.22 3.82 8.63
C PHE A 71 -0.72 2.47 9.16
N MET A 72 0.60 2.24 9.14
CA MET A 72 1.19 0.95 9.50
C MET A 72 0.93 0.59 10.96
N LYS A 73 1.06 1.55 11.88
CA LYS A 73 0.80 1.33 13.31
C LYS A 73 -0.66 1.02 13.61
N ALA A 74 -1.59 1.48 12.76
CA ALA A 74 -3.01 1.24 12.94
C ALA A 74 -3.45 -0.14 12.45
N CYS A 75 -2.70 -0.77 11.54
CA CYS A 75 -3.20 -1.93 10.81
C CYS A 75 -2.24 -3.14 10.78
N ILE A 76 -1.05 -3.03 11.39
CA ILE A 76 -0.04 -4.10 11.43
C ILE A 76 0.31 -4.40 12.89
N ASP A 77 0.33 -5.67 13.23
CA ASP A 77 0.77 -6.14 14.55
C ASP A 77 2.26 -5.86 14.75
N LYS A 78 2.64 -5.37 15.94
CA LYS A 78 4.00 -4.91 16.26
C LYS A 78 5.06 -6.02 16.12
N GLU A 79 4.67 -7.27 16.34
CA GLU A 79 5.55 -8.44 16.29
C GLU A 79 5.71 -8.99 14.85
N SER A 80 4.95 -8.45 13.89
CA SER A 80 5.01 -8.87 12.50
C SER A 80 6.38 -8.61 11.87
N LYS A 81 6.76 -9.50 10.94
CA LYS A 81 7.85 -9.27 10.00
C LYS A 81 7.37 -8.32 8.91
N VAL A 82 7.82 -7.08 8.97
CA VAL A 82 7.42 -6.03 8.03
C VAL A 82 8.51 -5.81 7.00
N LYS A 83 8.15 -5.83 5.72
CA LYS A 83 9.06 -5.55 4.60
C LYS A 83 8.55 -4.37 3.79
N THR A 84 9.41 -3.36 3.61
CA THR A 84 9.11 -2.18 2.79
C THR A 84 10.22 -1.93 1.78
N ASP A 85 9.97 -1.03 0.84
CA ASP A 85 11.04 -0.51 -0.01
C ASP A 85 12.02 0.38 0.79
N ASN A 86 13.13 0.77 0.16
CA ASN A 86 14.20 1.57 0.79
C ASN A 86 13.87 3.08 0.95
N ARG A 87 12.59 3.47 0.99
CA ARG A 87 12.24 4.89 1.15
C ARG A 87 12.59 5.42 2.54
N VAL A 88 13.16 6.62 2.59
CA VAL A 88 13.57 7.30 3.82
C VAL A 88 12.41 7.48 4.81
N SER A 89 11.19 7.64 4.31
CA SER A 89 9.97 7.81 5.10
C SER A 89 9.65 6.62 6.00
N TYR A 90 10.15 5.43 5.68
CA TYR A 90 9.97 4.22 6.49
C TYR A 90 11.02 4.06 7.59
N LYS A 91 12.17 4.75 7.50
CA LYS A 91 13.29 4.60 8.47
C LYS A 91 12.87 4.72 9.94
N PRO A 92 12.01 5.69 10.35
CA PRO A 92 11.62 5.82 11.76
C PRO A 92 10.80 4.64 12.30
N LEU A 93 10.28 3.77 11.45
CA LEU A 93 9.46 2.62 11.86
C LEU A 93 10.27 1.40 12.27
N LYS A 94 11.59 1.41 12.02
CA LYS A 94 12.52 0.37 12.48
C LYS A 94 12.50 0.17 13.99
N GLU A 95 12.30 1.24 14.75
CA GLU A 95 12.24 1.19 16.22
C GLU A 95 10.87 0.74 16.73
N HIS A 96 9.85 0.74 15.85
CA HIS A 96 8.49 0.40 16.25
C HIS A 96 8.18 -1.08 16.04
N PHE A 97 8.56 -1.66 14.91
CA PHE A 97 8.30 -3.07 14.58
C PHE A 97 9.51 -3.92 14.91
N ALA A 98 9.30 -5.04 15.62
CA ALA A 98 10.39 -5.91 16.05
C ALA A 98 11.20 -6.47 14.87
N ASN A 99 10.53 -6.78 13.77
CA ASN A 99 11.09 -7.47 12.60
C ASN A 99 10.97 -6.62 11.33
N PHE A 100 11.53 -5.40 11.34
CA PHE A 100 11.45 -4.46 10.22
C PHE A 100 12.63 -4.58 9.24
N VAL A 101 12.33 -4.82 7.96
CA VAL A 101 13.34 -4.91 6.89
C VAL A 101 12.99 -3.97 5.75
N GLN A 102 13.97 -3.17 5.32
CA GLN A 102 13.87 -2.43 4.06
C GLN A 102 14.76 -3.10 3.02
N VAL A 103 14.23 -3.31 1.83
CA VAL A 103 15.00 -3.82 0.68
C VAL A 103 14.81 -2.90 -0.52
N PRO A 104 15.80 -2.78 -1.42
CA PRO A 104 15.57 -2.08 -2.68
C PRO A 104 14.45 -2.78 -3.46
N SER A 105 13.61 -2.05 -4.19
CA SER A 105 12.55 -2.68 -5.00
C SER A 105 13.10 -3.65 -6.06
N GLY A 106 14.37 -3.50 -6.43
CA GLY A 106 15.02 -4.28 -7.48
C GLY A 106 14.62 -3.83 -8.88
N LYS A 107 15.14 -4.51 -9.91
CA LYS A 107 14.85 -4.18 -11.31
C LYS A 107 13.37 -4.45 -11.58
N LYS A 108 12.63 -3.41 -12.00
CA LYS A 108 11.18 -3.48 -12.25
C LYS A 108 10.35 -4.03 -11.07
N GLY A 109 10.81 -3.86 -9.83
CA GLY A 109 10.04 -4.27 -8.64
C GLY A 109 10.12 -5.76 -8.30
N GLU A 110 11.15 -6.47 -8.75
CA GLU A 110 11.29 -7.93 -8.54
C GLU A 110 11.23 -8.35 -7.06
N ASN A 111 11.68 -7.51 -6.13
CA ASN A 111 11.62 -7.84 -4.71
C ASN A 111 10.20 -7.77 -4.13
N PHE A 112 9.19 -7.32 -4.89
CA PHE A 112 7.83 -7.07 -4.42
C PHE A 112 6.77 -7.65 -5.37
N HIS A 113 7.02 -8.84 -5.92
CA HIS A 113 6.12 -9.46 -6.91
C HIS A 113 4.66 -9.59 -6.47
N LYS A 114 4.41 -10.01 -5.22
CA LYS A 114 3.03 -10.17 -4.72
C LYS A 114 2.35 -8.82 -4.51
N MET A 115 3.07 -7.84 -3.93
CA MET A 115 2.59 -6.46 -3.82
C MET A 115 2.23 -5.86 -5.18
N HIS A 116 3.10 -6.00 -6.19
CA HIS A 116 2.80 -5.51 -7.53
C HIS A 116 1.60 -6.23 -8.15
N ARG A 117 1.46 -7.54 -7.98
CA ARG A 117 0.27 -8.29 -8.44
C ARG A 117 -1.01 -7.75 -7.80
N VAL A 118 -1.00 -7.52 -6.48
CA VAL A 118 -2.16 -6.96 -5.76
C VAL A 118 -2.48 -5.55 -6.24
N ILE A 119 -1.49 -4.67 -6.35
CA ILE A 119 -1.65 -3.30 -6.85
C ILE A 119 -2.24 -3.28 -8.27
N MET A 120 -1.70 -4.12 -9.17
CA MET A 120 -2.17 -4.17 -10.55
C MET A 120 -3.56 -4.78 -10.65
N GLY A 121 -3.87 -5.80 -9.86
CA GLY A 121 -5.21 -6.38 -9.75
C GLY A 121 -6.23 -5.35 -9.26
N PHE A 122 -5.89 -4.61 -8.21
CA PHE A 122 -6.73 -3.54 -7.67
C PHE A 122 -6.99 -2.43 -8.72
N LYS A 123 -5.96 -1.94 -9.41
CA LYS A 123 -6.13 -0.96 -10.50
C LYS A 123 -6.98 -1.51 -11.65
N GLY A 124 -6.79 -2.79 -11.98
CA GLY A 124 -7.59 -3.50 -12.97
C GLY A 124 -9.07 -3.53 -12.58
N TRP A 125 -9.37 -3.90 -11.33
CA TRP A 125 -10.73 -3.91 -10.79
C TRP A 125 -11.38 -2.52 -10.82
N LEU A 126 -10.68 -1.47 -10.36
CA LEU A 126 -11.20 -0.09 -10.43
C LEU A 126 -11.54 0.32 -11.86
N ARG A 127 -10.63 0.06 -12.80
CA ARG A 127 -10.81 0.44 -14.21
C ARG A 127 -11.92 -0.37 -14.89
N GLY A 128 -11.98 -1.68 -14.61
CA GLY A 128 -12.91 -2.59 -15.27
C GLY A 128 -14.34 -2.48 -14.74
N MET A 129 -14.51 -2.33 -13.43
CA MET A 129 -15.83 -2.32 -12.79
C MET A 129 -16.40 -0.92 -12.56
N HIS A 130 -15.53 0.07 -12.29
CA HIS A 130 -15.96 1.39 -11.84
C HIS A 130 -15.66 2.51 -12.84
N HIS A 131 -14.84 2.23 -13.87
CA HIS A 131 -14.35 3.17 -14.91
C HIS A 131 -13.55 4.36 -14.37
N SER A 132 -14.16 5.17 -13.49
CA SER A 132 -13.57 6.34 -12.85
C SER A 132 -13.90 6.36 -11.35
N VAL A 133 -12.97 6.86 -10.55
CA VAL A 133 -13.08 6.84 -9.08
C VAL A 133 -12.78 8.23 -8.54
N LYS A 134 -13.82 8.93 -8.10
CA LYS A 134 -13.69 10.26 -7.47
C LYS A 134 -13.27 10.16 -6.00
N HIS A 135 -13.88 9.23 -5.26
CA HIS A 135 -13.67 9.04 -3.82
C HIS A 135 -12.96 7.71 -3.55
N LEU A 136 -11.66 7.64 -3.87
CA LEU A 136 -10.87 6.39 -3.81
C LEU A 136 -10.91 5.70 -2.45
N GLN A 137 -10.91 6.46 -1.35
CA GLN A 137 -10.93 5.90 -0.01
C GLN A 137 -12.15 5.00 0.21
N ALA A 138 -13.32 5.36 -0.30
CA ALA A 138 -14.55 4.57 -0.14
C ALA A 138 -14.51 3.17 -0.82
N TYR A 139 -13.52 2.94 -1.70
CA TYR A 139 -13.32 1.65 -2.36
C TYR A 139 -12.38 0.72 -1.59
N ILE A 140 -11.61 1.26 -0.63
CA ILE A 140 -10.55 0.56 0.13
C ILE A 140 -10.70 0.69 1.64
N ASP A 141 -11.67 1.50 2.09
CA ASP A 141 -12.22 1.53 3.44
C ASP A 141 -12.98 0.26 3.71
#